data_AF-A0A7Y5WZ23-F1
#
_entry.id   AF-A0A7Y5WZ23-F1
#
_cell.length_a   1.000
_cell.length_b   1.000
_cell.length_c   1.000
_cell.angle_alpha   90.00
_cell.angle_beta   90.00
_cell.angle_gamma   90.00
#
_symmetry.space_group_name_H-M   'P 1'
#
loop_
_entity.id
_entity.type
_entity.pdbx_description
1 polymer ?
#
loop_
_entity_poly.entity_id
_entity_poly.type
_entity_poly.pdbx_seq_one_letter_code
_entity_poly.pdbx_strand_id
1 'polypeptide(L)' 'MADDFAIEWGPARDESIPQRDGSIARYKTYTFWIGKHGPFTERVPREPAFDELEINRRAESIRTHLRSLPR' A
#
# COMPACT_ATOMS: atom_id res chain seq x y z
N MET A 1 -20.90 16.88 -0.77
CA MET A 1 -19.81 16.51 0.17
C MET A 1 -18.72 15.90 -0.68
N ALA A 2 -17.58 16.56 -0.83
CA ALA A 2 -16.44 15.97 -1.54
C ALA A 2 -15.93 14.79 -0.72
N ASP A 3 -15.65 13.66 -1.37
CA ASP A 3 -15.13 12.45 -0.74
C ASP A 3 -13.71 12.77 -0.21
N ASP A 4 -13.59 13.17 1.05
CA ASP A 4 -12.34 13.54 1.74
C ASP A 4 -11.33 12.35 1.84
N PHE A 5 -11.70 11.17 1.32
CA PHE A 5 -10.97 9.91 1.37
C PHE A 5 -10.64 9.33 -0.01
N ALA A 6 -10.58 10.16 -1.06
CA ALA A 6 -10.06 9.72 -2.35
C ALA A 6 -8.68 9.06 -2.15
N ILE A 7 -8.58 7.77 -2.51
CA ILE A 7 -7.33 7.02 -2.50
C ILE A 7 -6.79 6.99 -3.91
N GLU A 8 -5.68 7.69 -4.11
CA GLU A 8 -4.83 7.59 -5.30
C GLU A 8 -3.58 6.80 -4.94
N TRP A 9 -3.02 6.06 -5.88
CA TRP A 9 -1.76 5.36 -5.65
C TRP A 9 -0.77 5.61 -6.78
N GLY A 10 0.49 5.79 -6.39
CA GLY A 10 1.60 5.96 -7.31
C GLY A 10 2.10 4.62 -7.89
N PRO A 11 3.02 4.67 -8.86
CA PRO A 11 3.63 3.47 -9.41
C PRO A 11 4.38 2.68 -8.33
N ALA A 12 4.20 1.36 -8.36
CA ALA A 12 4.87 0.44 -7.46
C ALA A 12 6.40 0.48 -7.68
N ARG A 13 7.17 0.45 -6.60
CA ARG A 13 8.64 0.38 -6.68
C ARG A 13 9.13 -0.93 -6.07
N ASP A 14 10.01 -1.61 -6.78
CA ASP A 14 10.69 -2.79 -6.22
C ASP A 14 11.80 -2.33 -5.28
N GLU A 15 11.82 -2.89 -4.07
CA GLU A 15 12.84 -2.63 -3.05
C GLU A 15 13.47 -3.95 -2.64
N SER A 16 14.79 -4.00 -2.52
CA SER A 16 15.53 -5.20 -2.08
C SER A 16 16.32 -4.85 -0.83
N ILE A 17 15.97 -5.50 0.28
CA ILE A 17 16.57 -5.23 1.59
C ILE A 17 17.39 -6.46 2.00
N PRO A 18 18.70 -6.30 2.24
CA PRO A 18 19.53 -7.37 2.78
C PRO A 18 19.10 -7.65 4.23
N GLN A 19 18.81 -8.91 4.52
CA GLN A 19 18.49 -9.38 5.86
C GLN A 19 19.77 -9.79 6.59
N ARG A 20 19.68 -9.85 7.93
CA ARG A 20 20.83 -10.17 8.79
C ARG A 20 21.40 -11.58 8.57
N ASP A 21 20.59 -12.49 8.04
CA ASP A 21 20.97 -13.86 7.69
C ASP A 21 21.66 -13.99 6.30
N GLY A 22 21.87 -12.86 5.61
CA GLY A 22 22.46 -12.82 4.27
C GLY A 22 21.47 -13.07 3.13
N SER A 23 20.19 -13.32 3.43
CA SER A 23 19.14 -13.38 2.41
C SER A 23 18.74 -11.98 1.94
N ILE A 24 18.15 -11.88 0.74
CA ILE A 24 17.59 -10.64 0.21
C ILE A 24 16.07 -10.73 0.27
N ALA A 25 15.47 -9.92 1.15
CA ALA A 25 14.03 -9.76 1.16
C ALA A 25 13.63 -8.77 0.06
N ARG A 26 12.77 -9.24 -0.85
CA ARG A 26 12.23 -8.42 -1.93
C ARG A 26 10.87 -7.88 -1.50
N TYR A 27 10.70 -6.58 -1.61
CA TYR A 27 9.46 -5.88 -1.32
C TYR A 27 8.99 -5.13 -2.55
N LYS A 28 7.68 -4.92 -2.60
CA LYS A 28 7.04 -3.98 -3.50
C LYS A 28 6.43 -2.87 -2.66
N THR A 29 6.87 -1.65 -2.92
CA THR A 29 6.51 -0.47 -2.15
C THR A 29 5.47 0.34 -2.90
N TYR A 30 4.40 0.69 -2.21
CA TYR A 30 3.27 1.45 -2.71
C TYR A 30 3.15 2.75 -1.95
N THR A 31 2.94 3.84 -2.66
CA THR A 31 2.59 5.12 -2.04
C THR A 31 1.13 5.40 -2.36
N PHE A 32 0.31 5.40 -1.32
CA PHE A 32 -1.09 5.77 -1.35
C PHE A 32 -1.23 7.22 -0.89
N TRP A 33 -2.09 7.98 -1.53
CA TRP A 33 -2.48 9.34 -1.14
C TRP A 33 -3.91 9.30 -0.65
N ILE A 34 -4.13 9.62 0.63
CA ILE A 34 -5.45 9.56 1.26
C ILE A 34 -5.93 10.99 1.51
N GLY A 35 -6.63 11.58 0.54
CA GLY A 35 -7.18 12.94 0.65
C GLY A 35 -6.20 13.94 1.31
N LYS A 36 -6.63 14.58 2.41
CA LYS A 36 -5.81 15.54 3.18
C LYS A 36 -4.84 14.90 4.19
N HIS A 37 -4.90 13.58 4.40
CA HIS A 37 -4.10 12.89 5.42
C HIS A 37 -2.64 12.65 4.97
N GLY A 38 -2.34 12.90 3.70
CA GLY A 38 -0.98 12.81 3.16
C GLY A 38 -0.61 11.41 2.64
N PRO A 39 0.67 11.20 2.29
CA PRO A 39 1.12 9.96 1.70
C PRO A 39 1.28 8.86 2.76
N PHE A 40 0.66 7.73 2.53
CA PHE A 40 0.87 6.49 3.25
C PHE A 40 1.68 5.53 2.38
N THR A 41 2.89 5.18 2.83
CA THR A 41 3.76 4.23 2.12
C THR A 41 3.65 2.86 2.76
N GLU A 42 3.28 1.86 1.97
CA GLU A 42 3.19 0.48 2.42
C GLU A 42 4.18 -0.42 1.67
N ARG A 43 4.89 -1.26 2.42
CA ARG A 43 5.81 -2.27 1.86
C ARG A 43 5.15 -3.63 1.92
N VAL A 44 5.11 -4.33 0.78
CA VAL A 44 4.55 -5.67 0.71
C VAL A 44 5.62 -6.67 0.32
N PRO A 45 5.79 -7.78 1.04
CA PRO A 45 6.71 -8.85 0.62
C PRO A 45 6.36 -9.33 -0.79
N ARG A 46 7.37 -9.39 -1.66
CA ARG A 46 7.25 -9.99 -2.99
C ARG A 46 7.43 -11.49 -2.86
N GLU A 47 6.55 -12.13 -2.11
CA GLU A 47 6.41 -13.59 -2.07
C GLU A 47 5.85 -14.09 -3.42
N PRO A 48 6.02 -15.38 -3.77
CA PRO A 48 5.59 -15.91 -5.06
C PRO A 48 4.08 -15.80 -5.34
N ALA A 49 3.25 -15.49 -4.33
CA ALA A 49 1.81 -15.28 -4.47
C ALA A 49 1.40 -13.80 -4.71
N PHE A 50 2.36 -12.88 -4.87
CA PHE A 50 2.06 -11.46 -5.07
C PHE A 50 1.51 -11.20 -6.49
N ASP A 51 0.20 -11.05 -6.61
CA ASP A 51 -0.51 -10.72 -7.85
C ASP A 51 -0.81 -9.21 -7.95
N GLU A 52 -0.92 -8.66 -9.15
CA GLU A 52 -1.22 -7.23 -9.39
C GLU A 52 -2.56 -6.81 -8.77
N LEU A 53 -3.47 -7.76 -8.56
CA LEU A 53 -4.75 -7.57 -7.87
C LEU A 53 -4.61 -7.28 -6.38
N GLU A 54 -3.48 -7.63 -5.75
CA GLU A 54 -3.28 -7.44 -4.31
C GLU A 54 -3.29 -5.95 -3.91
N ILE A 55 -2.83 -5.08 -4.82
CA ILE A 55 -2.88 -3.61 -4.66
C ILE A 55 -4.32 -3.13 -4.56
N ASN A 56 -5.18 -3.61 -5.47
CA ASN A 56 -6.58 -3.22 -5.50
C ASN A 56 -7.29 -3.68 -4.22
N ARG A 57 -7.04 -4.92 -3.76
CA ARG A 57 -7.58 -5.43 -2.50
C ARG A 57 -7.13 -4.59 -1.30
N ARG A 58 -5.86 -4.19 -1.26
CA ARG A 58 -5.32 -3.31 -0.21
C ARG A 58 -5.96 -1.92 -0.26
N ALA A 59 -6.06 -1.31 -1.44
CA ALA A 59 -6.73 -0.03 -1.60
C ALA A 59 -8.20 -0.08 -1.15
N GLU A 60 -8.93 -1.16 -1.48
CA GLU A 60 -10.31 -1.37 -1.02
C GLU A 60 -10.42 -1.58 0.49
N SER A 61 -9.48 -2.33 1.09
CA SER A 61 -9.40 -2.50 2.54
C SER A 61 -9.19 -1.16 3.26
N ILE A 62 -8.25 -0.34 2.77
CA ILE A 62 -8.00 1.00 3.31
C ILE A 62 -9.25 1.89 3.15
N ARG A 63 -9.92 1.87 1.97
CA ARG A 63 -11.19 2.60 1.77
C ARG A 63 -12.25 2.17 2.77
N THR A 64 -12.38 0.87 3.00
CA THR A 64 -13.36 0.30 3.92
C THR A 64 -13.06 0.73 5.36
N HIS A 65 -11.79 0.66 5.77
CA HIS A 65 -11.34 1.10 7.09
C HIS A 65 -11.63 2.60 7.31
N LEU A 66 -11.26 3.46 6.35
CA LEU A 66 -11.52 4.90 6.45
C LEU A 66 -13.00 5.23 6.55
N ARG A 67 -13.87 4.50 5.84
CA ARG A 67 -15.34 4.66 5.93
C ARG A 67 -15.91 4.22 7.28
N SER A 68 -15.22 3.34 8.00
CA SER A 68 -15.66 2.84 9.31
C SER A 68 -15.25 3.75 10.48
N LEU A 69 -14.39 4.74 10.25
CA LEU A 69 -13.97 5.68 11.29
C LEU A 69 -15.11 6.67 11.63
N PRO A 70 -15.38 6.94 12.92
CA PRO A 70 -16.34 7.96 13.32
C PRO A 70 -15.86 9.34 12.82
N ARG A 71 -16.81 10.12 12.28
CA ARG A 71 -16.55 11.45 11.69
C ARG A 71 -16.37 12.54 12.74
#